data_AF-A0AAI8ZB40-F1
#
_entry.id   AF-A0AAI8ZB40-F1
#
_cell.length_a   1.000
_cell.length_b   1.000
_cell.length_c   1.000
_cell.angle_alpha   90.00
_cell.angle_beta   90.00
_cell.angle_gamma   90.00
#
_symmetry.space_group_name_H-M   'P 1'
#
loop_
_entity.id
_entity.type
_entity.pdbx_description
1 polymer ?
#
loop_
_entity_poly.entity_id
_entity_poly.type
_entity_poly.pdbx_seq_one_letter_code
_entity_poly.pdbx_strand_id
1 'polypeptide(L)'
;MPFGQIITYSTILLTIIAVFLFLRKIYKNHIRKIIFPLKVLKEEWEENKRFNELYQKNKQKELMKQQEMLREKQKNMQVYKEDLEIVDIAKPLGKWTKMVMMGNSLMKHFAQLIHREGDKKGFWELFIKAQSSTKGKYKGKGR
;
A
#
# COMPACT_ATOMS: atom_id res chain seq x y z
N MET A 1 58.80 49.81 37.01
CA MET A 1 57.81 48.82 37.47
C MET A 1 58.51 47.79 38.32
N PRO A 2 57.99 47.44 39.51
CA PRO A 2 58.59 46.41 40.36
C PRO A 2 58.48 45.05 39.67
N PHE A 3 59.58 44.30 39.61
CA PHE A 3 59.69 42.99 38.95
C PHE A 3 58.55 42.01 39.30
N GLY A 4 58.01 42.09 40.51
CA GLY A 4 56.88 41.26 40.95
C GLY A 4 55.61 41.43 40.10
N GLN A 5 55.34 42.64 39.60
CA GLN A 5 54.16 42.90 38.76
C GLN A 5 54.27 42.20 37.39
N ILE A 6 55.47 42.15 36.82
CA ILE A 6 55.72 41.48 35.53
C ILE A 6 55.45 39.98 35.63
N ILE A 7 55.89 39.36 36.74
CA ILE A 7 55.67 37.93 37.00
C ILE A 7 54.17 37.65 37.16
N THR A 8 53.46 38.48 37.94
CA THR A 8 52.02 38.30 38.13
C THR A 8 51.24 38.46 36.82
N TYR A 9 51.53 39.46 35.99
CA TYR A 9 50.84 39.61 34.71
C TYR A 9 51.15 38.47 33.72
N SER A 10 52.39 37.98 33.71
CA SER A 10 52.80 36.83 32.88
C SER A 10 52.04 35.55 33.26
N THR A 11 51.93 35.26 34.56
CA THR A 11 51.17 34.09 35.04
C THR A 11 49.68 34.21 34.72
N ILE A 12 49.08 35.38 34.91
CA ILE A 12 47.67 35.62 34.55
C ILE A 12 47.45 35.41 33.05
N LEU A 13 48.34 35.94 32.20
CA LEU A 13 48.23 35.78 30.75
C LEU A 13 48.30 34.29 30.33
N LEU A 14 49.22 33.52 30.92
CA LEU A 14 49.32 32.08 30.67
C LEU A 14 48.07 31.32 31.09
N THR A 15 47.47 31.67 32.23
CA THR A 15 46.21 31.04 32.67
C THR A 15 45.05 31.33 31.73
N ILE A 16 44.92 32.57 31.24
CA ILE A 16 43.88 32.95 30.26
C ILE A 16 44.06 32.16 28.96
N ILE A 17 45.29 32.03 28.47
CA ILE A 17 45.59 31.25 27.26
C ILE A 17 45.25 29.77 27.46
N ALA A 18 45.61 29.19 28.60
CA ALA A 18 45.31 27.79 28.91
C ALA A 18 43.79 27.53 28.96
N VAL A 19 43.03 28.41 29.62
CA VAL A 19 41.56 28.33 29.68
C VAL A 19 40.95 28.47 28.28
N PHE A 20 41.45 29.41 27.46
CA PHE A 20 40.97 29.60 26.09
C PHE A 20 41.19 28.36 25.21
N LEU A 21 42.38 27.75 25.29
CA LEU A 21 42.68 26.52 24.56
C LEU A 21 41.84 25.34 25.04
N PHE A 22 41.59 25.24 26.35
CA PHE A 22 40.74 24.21 26.94
C PHE A 22 39.29 24.33 26.46
N LEU A 23 38.71 25.53 26.49
CA LEU A 23 37.37 25.81 25.97
C LEU A 23 37.27 25.52 24.46
N ARG A 24 38.28 25.91 23.68
CA ARG A 24 38.33 25.61 22.24
C ARG A 24 38.34 24.11 21.95
N LYS A 25 39.03 23.31 22.78
CA LYS A 25 39.07 21.85 22.66
C LYS A 25 37.70 21.22 22.93
N ILE A 26 37.02 21.66 23.99
CA ILE A 26 35.66 21.21 24.34
C ILE A 26 34.66 21.56 23.23
N TYR A 27 34.68 22.81 22.77
CA TYR A 27 33.80 23.30 21.72
C TYR A 27 33.96 22.50 20.42
N LYS A 28 35.21 22.24 20.00
CA LYS A 28 35.51 21.42 18.81
C LYS A 28 34.99 19.98 18.93
N ASN A 29 35.11 19.38 20.10
CA ASN A 29 34.63 18.01 20.34
C ASN A 29 33.10 17.92 20.37
N HIS A 30 32.42 18.86 21.05
CA HIS A 30 30.96 18.90 21.08
C HIS A 30 30.36 19.16 19.70
N ILE A 31 30.92 20.10 18.95
CA ILE A 31 30.47 20.41 17.58
C ILE A 31 30.62 19.20 16.66
N ARG A 32 31.77 18.54 16.65
CA ARG A 32 31.96 17.35 15.81
C ARG A 32 30.98 16.24 16.17
N LYS A 33 30.72 16.04 17.47
CA LYS A 33 29.82 15.00 17.96
C LYS A 33 28.35 15.29 17.64
N ILE A 34 27.94 16.54 17.49
CA ILE A 34 26.54 16.93 17.26
C ILE A 34 26.27 17.19 15.76
N ILE A 35 27.13 17.94 15.08
CA ILE A 35 26.89 18.37 13.69
C ILE A 35 27.06 17.22 12.70
N PHE A 36 28.05 16.35 12.91
CA PHE A 36 28.31 15.24 11.99
C PHE A 36 27.14 14.23 11.92
N PRO A 37 26.62 13.68 13.04
CA PRO A 37 25.49 12.76 12.96
C PRO A 37 24.20 13.45 12.50
N LEU A 38 24.00 14.74 12.81
CA LEU A 38 22.82 15.49 12.34
C LEU A 38 22.82 15.63 10.80
N LYS A 39 24.00 15.85 10.20
CA LYS A 39 24.14 15.95 8.75
C LYS A 39 23.88 14.61 8.06
N VAL A 40 24.46 13.53 8.59
CA VAL A 40 24.25 12.17 8.08
C VAL A 40 22.78 11.76 8.18
N LEU A 41 22.13 12.02 9.31
CA LEU A 41 20.71 11.73 9.51
C LEU A 41 19.82 12.50 8.52
N LYS A 42 20.17 13.75 8.22
CA LYS A 42 19.43 14.58 7.25
C LYS A 42 19.59 14.08 5.82
N GLU A 43 20.81 13.70 5.43
CA GLU A 43 21.08 13.11 4.11
C GLU A 43 20.33 11.78 3.93
N GLU A 44 20.36 10.91 4.94
CA GLU A 44 19.62 9.63 4.93
C GLU A 44 18.09 9.84 4.87
N TRP A 45 17.57 10.87 5.55
CA TRP A 45 16.15 11.22 5.48
C TRP A 45 15.74 11.74 4.10
N GLU A 46 16.58 12.58 3.47
CA GLU A 46 16.34 13.07 2.11
C GLU A 46 16.42 11.95 1.06
N GLU A 47 17.36 11.01 1.18
CA GLU A 47 17.44 9.83 0.32
C GLU A 47 16.22 8.93 0.46
N ASN A 48 15.81 8.61 1.69
CA ASN A 48 14.62 7.80 1.94
C ASN A 48 13.36 8.45 1.37
N LYS A 49 13.24 9.77 1.49
CA LYS A 49 12.11 10.50 0.91
C LYS A 49 12.08 10.38 -0.62
N ARG A 50 13.22 10.58 -1.28
CA ARG A 50 13.34 10.42 -2.74
C ARG A 50 13.02 8.99 -3.17
N PHE A 51 13.52 7.99 -2.45
CA PHE A 51 13.24 6.59 -2.75
C PHE A 51 11.75 6.26 -2.61
N ASN A 52 11.10 6.75 -1.55
CA ASN A 52 9.67 6.55 -1.34
C ASN A 52 8.82 7.21 -2.44
N GLU A 53 9.15 8.44 -2.84
CA GLU A 53 8.48 9.12 -3.96
C GLU A 53 8.61 8.34 -5.27
N LEU A 54 9.81 7.81 -5.54
CA LEU A 54 10.11 7.02 -6.73
C LEU A 54 9.36 5.67 -6.72
N TYR A 55 9.31 5.02 -5.56
CA TYR A 55 8.52 3.81 -5.34
C TYR A 55 7.02 4.06 -5.58
N GLN A 56 6.45 5.12 -5.01
CA GLN A 56 5.03 5.43 -5.22
C GLN A 56 4.71 5.71 -6.69
N LYS A 57 5.58 6.44 -7.38
CA LYS A 57 5.44 6.72 -8.82
C LYS A 57 5.48 5.43 -9.65
N ASN A 58 6.38 4.52 -9.34
CA ASN A 58 6.48 3.23 -10.03
C ASN A 58 5.25 2.35 -9.77
N LYS A 59 4.79 2.29 -8.52
CA LYS A 59 3.58 1.57 -8.14
C LYS A 59 2.34 2.08 -8.88
N GLN A 60 2.19 3.40 -9.01
CA GLN A 60 1.10 3.98 -9.80
C GLN A 60 1.20 3.63 -11.28
N LYS A 61 2.41 3.66 -11.86
CA LYS A 61 2.63 3.25 -13.27
C LYS A 61 2.29 1.78 -13.50
N GLU A 62 2.66 0.89 -12.59
CA GLU A 62 2.30 -0.54 -12.68
C GLU A 62 0.80 -0.75 -12.64
N LEU A 63 0.09 -0.06 -11.73
CA LEU A 63 -1.36 -0.12 -11.66
C LEU A 63 -2.02 0.37 -12.95
N MET A 64 -1.53 1.46 -13.54
CA MET A 64 -2.01 1.95 -14.83
C MET A 64 -1.77 0.93 -15.96
N LYS A 65 -0.57 0.33 -16.03
CA LYS A 65 -0.27 -0.73 -17.00
C LYS A 65 -1.18 -1.95 -16.84
N GLN A 66 -1.46 -2.37 -15.60
CA GLN A 66 -2.38 -3.46 -15.33
C GLN A 66 -3.80 -3.14 -15.81
N GLN A 67 -4.29 -1.91 -15.54
CA GLN A 67 -5.58 -1.48 -16.04
C GLN A 67 -5.64 -1.41 -17.56
N GLU A 68 -4.57 -0.95 -18.21
CA GLU A 68 -4.46 -0.88 -19.67
C GLU A 68 -4.48 -2.28 -20.31
N MET A 69 -3.68 -3.21 -19.77
CA MET A 69 -3.73 -4.63 -20.18
C MET A 69 -5.11 -5.25 -20.00
N LEU A 70 -5.83 -4.93 -18.91
CA LEU A 70 -7.20 -5.40 -18.70
C LEU A 70 -8.17 -4.80 -19.73
N ARG A 71 -8.01 -3.51 -20.08
CA ARG A 71 -8.81 -2.87 -21.15
C ARG A 71 -8.53 -3.49 -22.52
N GLU A 72 -7.27 -3.77 -22.85
CA GLU A 72 -6.92 -4.45 -24.10
C GLU A 72 -7.49 -5.87 -24.16
N LYS A 73 -7.37 -6.62 -23.06
CA LYS A 73 -8.01 -7.95 -22.94
C LYS A 73 -9.52 -7.87 -23.10
N GLN A 74 -10.18 -6.85 -22.56
CA GLN A 74 -11.62 -6.62 -22.76
C GLN A 74 -11.96 -6.25 -24.20
N LYS A 75 -11.16 -5.43 -24.88
CA LYS A 75 -11.38 -5.06 -26.28
C LYS A 75 -11.29 -6.27 -27.23
N ASN A 76 -10.39 -7.21 -26.95
CA ASN A 76 -10.24 -8.45 -27.71
C ASN A 76 -11.16 -9.59 -27.23
N MET A 77 -11.92 -9.37 -26.15
CA MET A 77 -12.90 -10.34 -25.70
C MET A 77 -14.14 -10.18 -26.57
N GLN A 78 -14.23 -10.99 -27.61
CA GLN A 78 -15.45 -11.15 -28.38
C GLN A 78 -16.53 -11.62 -27.41
N VAL A 79 -17.44 -10.73 -27.04
CA VAL A 79 -18.54 -11.03 -26.10
C VAL A 79 -19.38 -12.11 -26.78
N TYR A 80 -19.23 -13.35 -26.30
CA TYR A 80 -20.06 -14.46 -26.73
C TYR A 80 -21.48 -14.18 -26.25
N LYS A 81 -22.32 -13.71 -27.18
CA LYS A 81 -23.74 -13.51 -26.95
C LYS A 81 -24.42 -14.86 -27.10
N GLU A 82 -24.66 -15.52 -25.97
CA GLU A 82 -25.60 -16.63 -25.91
C GLU A 82 -26.99 -16.03 -25.67
N ASP A 83 -27.93 -16.31 -26.56
CA ASP A 83 -29.34 -16.03 -26.29
C ASP A 83 -29.82 -17.06 -25.26
N LEU A 84 -29.67 -16.70 -23.97
CA LEU A 84 -29.97 -17.57 -22.85
C LEU A 84 -31.46 -17.56 -22.55
N GLU A 85 -32.18 -18.54 -23.08
CA GLU A 85 -33.56 -18.82 -22.73
C GLU A 85 -33.66 -19.96 -21.71
N ILE A 86 -34.43 -19.76 -20.64
CA ILE A 86 -34.70 -20.82 -19.68
C ILE A 86 -35.80 -21.71 -20.25
N VAL A 87 -35.41 -22.82 -20.87
CA VAL A 87 -36.36 -23.76 -21.51
C VAL A 87 -37.17 -24.56 -20.48
N ASP A 88 -36.52 -25.06 -19.41
CA ASP A 88 -37.22 -25.81 -18.36
C ASP A 88 -36.41 -25.80 -17.04
N ILE A 89 -37.11 -25.99 -15.91
CA ILE A 89 -36.51 -26.16 -14.58
C ILE A 89 -36.69 -27.63 -14.17
N ALA A 90 -35.66 -28.43 -14.40
CA ALA A 90 -35.65 -29.83 -14.00
C ALA A 90 -35.80 -29.99 -12.48
N LYS A 91 -36.62 -30.95 -12.04
CA LYS A 91 -36.74 -31.30 -10.62
C LYS A 91 -35.41 -31.90 -10.12
N PRO A 92 -34.83 -31.40 -9.02
CA PRO A 92 -33.57 -31.94 -8.49
C PRO A 92 -33.74 -33.38 -8.03
N LEU A 93 -32.94 -34.29 -8.59
CA LEU A 93 -32.88 -35.69 -8.19
C LEU A 93 -31.72 -35.90 -7.20
N GLY A 94 -32.01 -36.49 -6.05
CA GLY A 94 -31.03 -36.76 -4.99
C GLY A 94 -30.93 -35.68 -3.90
N LYS A 95 -30.41 -36.07 -2.72
CA LYS A 95 -30.33 -35.20 -1.53
C LYS A 95 -29.39 -34.00 -1.74
N TRP A 96 -28.23 -34.22 -2.37
CA TRP A 96 -27.25 -33.17 -2.66
C TRP A 96 -27.76 -32.14 -3.68
N THR A 97 -28.34 -32.60 -4.78
CA THR A 97 -28.91 -31.74 -5.83
C THR A 97 -30.04 -30.87 -5.26
N LYS A 98 -30.90 -31.44 -4.42
CA LYS A 98 -31.93 -30.69 -3.69
C LYS A 98 -31.32 -29.64 -2.77
N MET A 99 -30.29 -29.99 -2.00
CA MET A 99 -29.60 -29.04 -1.13
C MET A 99 -28.99 -27.87 -1.92
N VAL A 100 -28.35 -28.14 -3.05
CA VAL A 100 -27.70 -27.10 -3.87
C VAL A 100 -28.72 -26.24 -4.62
N MET A 101 -29.76 -26.84 -5.22
CA MET A 101 -30.76 -26.13 -6.02
C MET A 101 -31.82 -25.42 -5.17
N MET A 102 -32.23 -25.99 -4.04
CA MET A 102 -33.30 -25.45 -3.18
C MET A 102 -32.77 -24.76 -1.91
N GLY A 103 -31.66 -25.25 -1.34
CA GLY A 103 -31.13 -24.76 -0.06
C GLY A 103 -30.43 -23.42 -0.14
N ASN A 104 -29.92 -23.07 -1.33
CA ASN A 104 -29.13 -21.88 -1.55
C ASN A 104 -29.88 -21.09 -2.62
N SER A 105 -30.29 -19.86 -2.35
CA SER A 105 -31.05 -19.00 -3.28
C SER A 105 -30.35 -18.72 -4.62
N LEU A 106 -29.23 -19.39 -4.90
CA LEU A 106 -28.40 -19.33 -6.09
C LEU A 106 -29.20 -19.57 -7.36
N MET A 107 -29.96 -20.66 -7.48
CA MET A 107 -30.71 -20.92 -8.72
C MET A 107 -31.79 -19.86 -8.99
N LYS A 108 -32.47 -19.41 -7.93
CA LYS A 108 -33.44 -18.30 -8.04
C LYS A 108 -32.77 -17.00 -8.47
N HIS A 109 -31.61 -16.68 -7.90
CA HIS A 109 -30.86 -15.47 -8.24
C HIS A 109 -30.24 -15.55 -9.63
N PHE A 110 -29.79 -16.74 -10.02
CA PHE A 110 -29.24 -17.02 -11.33
C PHE A 110 -30.30 -16.87 -12.42
N ALA A 111 -31.50 -17.43 -12.23
CA ALA A 111 -32.63 -17.23 -13.14
C ALA A 111 -33.01 -15.74 -13.27
N GLN A 112 -33.00 -14.98 -12.16
CA GLN A 112 -33.22 -13.53 -12.20
C GLN A 112 -32.13 -12.78 -12.97
N LEU A 113 -30.88 -13.24 -12.89
CA LEU A 113 -29.75 -12.67 -13.62
C LEU A 113 -29.82 -12.99 -15.11
N ILE A 114 -30.21 -14.21 -15.49
CA ILE A 114 -30.49 -14.58 -16.88
C ILE A 114 -31.59 -13.69 -17.46
N HIS A 115 -32.68 -13.49 -16.73
CA HIS A 115 -33.77 -12.65 -17.25
C HIS A 115 -33.41 -11.16 -17.39
N ARG A 116 -32.46 -10.65 -16.60
CA ARG A 116 -32.04 -9.23 -16.63
C ARG A 116 -30.84 -8.94 -17.52
N GLU A 117 -29.91 -9.89 -17.60
CA GLU A 117 -28.58 -9.72 -18.21
C GLU A 117 -28.24 -10.81 -19.23
N GLY A 118 -29.13 -11.77 -19.50
CA GLY A 118 -28.94 -12.89 -20.43
C GLY A 118 -28.53 -12.43 -21.83
N ASP A 119 -29.21 -11.42 -22.38
CA ASP A 119 -28.94 -10.88 -23.72
C ASP A 119 -27.56 -10.23 -23.86
N LYS A 120 -26.89 -9.96 -22.74
CA LYS A 120 -25.63 -9.21 -22.68
C LYS A 120 -24.44 -10.05 -22.21
N LYS A 121 -24.69 -11.19 -21.55
CA LYS A 121 -23.68 -11.96 -20.83
C LYS A 121 -23.89 -13.46 -20.98
N GLY A 122 -22.80 -14.19 -21.19
CA GLY A 122 -22.83 -15.64 -21.30
C GLY A 122 -23.20 -16.34 -19.98
N PHE A 123 -23.59 -17.62 -20.10
CA PHE A 123 -24.06 -18.45 -18.99
C PHE A 123 -23.10 -18.44 -17.80
N TRP A 124 -21.81 -18.65 -18.07
CA TRP A 124 -20.76 -18.75 -17.06
C TRP A 124 -20.54 -17.45 -16.30
N GLU A 125 -20.63 -16.30 -16.97
CA GLU A 125 -20.47 -15.00 -16.32
C GLU A 125 -21.61 -14.77 -15.31
N LEU A 126 -22.84 -15.05 -15.73
CA LEU A 126 -24.02 -14.93 -14.89
C LEU A 126 -23.99 -15.93 -13.72
N PHE A 127 -23.47 -17.13 -13.95
CA PHE A 127 -23.37 -18.16 -12.92
C PHE A 127 -22.35 -17.79 -11.83
N ILE A 128 -21.17 -17.32 -12.23
CA ILE A 128 -20.13 -16.84 -11.29
C ILE A 128 -20.65 -15.63 -10.51
N LYS A 129 -21.40 -14.72 -11.16
CA LYS A 129 -22.05 -13.58 -10.51
C LYS A 129 -23.12 -14.01 -9.50
N ALA A 130 -23.94 -15.02 -9.82
CA ALA A 130 -24.91 -15.60 -8.89
C ALA A 130 -24.24 -16.28 -7.69
N GLN A 131 -23.12 -16.96 -7.91
CA GLN A 131 -22.38 -17.64 -6.84
C GLN A 131 -21.68 -16.65 -5.88
N SER A 132 -21.08 -15.58 -6.42
CA SER A 132 -20.40 -14.57 -5.59
C SER A 132 -21.38 -13.75 -4.74
N SER A 133 -22.51 -13.35 -5.32
CA SER A 133 -23.59 -12.65 -4.60
C SER A 133 -24.21 -13.50 -3.47
N THR A 134 -24.38 -14.80 -3.68
CA THR A 134 -24.91 -15.69 -2.64
C THR A 134 -23.91 -15.99 -1.52
N LYS A 135 -22.60 -16.06 -1.84
CA LYS A 135 -21.53 -16.22 -0.84
C LYS A 135 -21.36 -14.99 0.07
N GLY A 136 -21.67 -13.79 -0.42
CA GLY A 136 -21.48 -12.54 0.32
C GLY A 136 -22.37 -12.35 1.55
N LYS A 137 -23.52 -13.04 1.64
CA LYS A 137 -24.51 -12.82 2.70
C LYS A 137 -24.03 -13.22 4.11
N TYR A 138 -23.00 -14.07 4.20
CA TYR A 138 -22.49 -14.58 5.49
C TYR A 138 -21.16 -13.96 5.94
N LYS A 139 -20.55 -13.06 5.14
CA LYS A 139 -19.22 -12.50 5.46
C LYS A 139 -19.22 -11.32 6.45
N GLY A 140 -20.39 -10.91 6.97
CA GLY A 140 -20.55 -9.73 7.82
C GLY A 140 -20.99 -9.97 9.26
N LYS A 141 -21.15 -11.22 9.71
CA LYS A 141 -21.45 -11.53 11.13
C LYS A 141 -20.17 -11.85 11.89
N GLY A 142 -19.25 -10.89 11.93
CA GLY A 142 -18.16 -10.89 12.90
C GLY A 142 -18.67 -10.29 14.21
N ARG A 143 -18.49 -11.02 15.32
CA ARG A 143 -18.41 -10.43 16.66
C ARG A 143 -17.10 -9.69 16.80
#